data_AF-A0A813EFJ4-F1
#
_entry.id   AF-A0A813EFJ4-F1
#
_cell.length_a   1.000
_cell.length_b   1.000
_cell.length_c   1.000
_cell.angle_alpha   90.00
_cell.angle_beta   90.00
_cell.angle_gamma   90.00
#
_symmetry.space_group_name_H-M   'P 1'
#
loop_
_entity.id
_entity.type
_entity.pdbx_description
1 polymer ?
#
loop_
_entity_poly.entity_id
_entity_poly.type
_entity_poly.pdbx_seq_one_letter_code
_entity_poly.pdbx_strand_id
1 'polypeptide(L)'
;AFLGSGFKALDLLASLRNSVSCGACGGDSSSLRLPGLGAEKAGKLLAACVAETSLLSAVYWVLCAYSLLGAKLEEPLVGQITDLLRDCRKAGGGFSPHPSHEPSLLSTLSAIQIAILLGRVELLGDAQSLKETWRYVLSLQLDDGSFRARE
;
A
#
# COMPACT_ATOMS: atom_id res chain seq x y z
N ALA A 1 22.50 8.99 4.81
CA ALA A 1 21.73 7.73 4.85
C ALA A 1 20.31 7.84 4.24
N PHE A 2 20.08 8.78 3.31
CA PHE A 2 18.75 9.08 2.74
C PHE A 2 18.50 8.47 1.35
N LEU A 3 19.56 7.99 0.68
CA LEU A 3 19.45 7.37 -0.64
C LEU A 3 19.05 5.89 -0.57
N GLY A 4 19.33 5.17 0.52
CA GLY A 4 19.15 3.70 0.57
C GLY A 4 17.72 3.19 0.68
N SER A 5 16.81 3.92 1.31
CA SER A 5 15.42 3.46 1.56
C SER A 5 14.51 3.65 0.34
N GLY A 6 14.69 4.71 -0.45
CA GLY A 6 14.00 4.89 -1.73
C GLY A 6 14.39 3.83 -2.77
N PHE A 7 15.64 3.36 -2.74
CA PHE A 7 16.07 2.22 -3.57
C PHE A 7 15.37 0.92 -3.18
N LYS A 8 15.05 0.68 -1.90
CA LYS A 8 14.32 -0.53 -1.50
C LYS A 8 12.90 -0.60 -2.08
N ALA A 9 12.21 0.54 -2.21
CA ALA A 9 10.89 0.61 -2.86
C ALA A 9 10.98 0.50 -4.40
N LEU A 10 12.14 0.75 -5.00
CA LEU A 10 12.41 0.45 -6.41
C LEU A 10 12.86 -1.00 -6.62
N ASP A 11 13.61 -1.57 -5.67
CA ASP A 11 14.00 -2.98 -5.62
C ASP A 11 12.79 -3.88 -5.40
N LEU A 12 11.81 -3.41 -4.61
CA LEU A 12 10.45 -3.92 -4.49
C LEU A 12 9.79 -4.10 -5.85
N LEU A 13 9.75 -3.01 -6.63
CA LEU A 13 9.14 -2.96 -7.95
C LEU A 13 9.93 -3.79 -8.97
N ALA A 14 11.25 -3.87 -8.81
CA ALA A 14 12.11 -4.75 -9.60
C ALA A 14 11.93 -6.24 -9.25
N SER A 15 11.67 -6.57 -7.97
CA SER A 15 11.37 -7.91 -7.49
C SER A 15 9.98 -8.37 -7.93
N LEU A 16 9.01 -7.45 -7.91
CA LEU A 16 7.67 -7.63 -8.49
C LEU A 16 7.67 -7.84 -9.99
N ARG A 17 8.54 -7.12 -10.71
CA ARG A 17 8.77 -7.35 -12.14
C ARG A 17 9.30 -8.76 -12.41
N ASN A 18 10.16 -9.31 -11.55
CA ASN A 18 10.80 -10.60 -11.75
C ASN A 18 9.90 -11.80 -11.36
N SER A 19 9.06 -11.67 -10.33
CA SER A 19 8.09 -12.69 -9.92
C SER A 19 7.00 -12.92 -10.97
N VAL A 20 6.45 -11.84 -11.54
CA VAL A 20 5.44 -11.92 -12.61
C VAL A 20 6.01 -12.55 -13.89
N SER A 21 7.34 -12.55 -14.09
CA SER A 21 7.99 -13.20 -15.23
C SER A 21 8.11 -14.73 -15.08
N CYS A 22 7.86 -15.31 -13.90
CA CYS A 22 8.02 -16.75 -13.64
C CYS A 22 6.70 -17.55 -13.74
N GLY A 23 5.56 -16.87 -13.89
CA GLY A 23 4.22 -17.47 -14.00
C GLY A 23 3.85 -17.93 -15.41
N ALA A 24 4.64 -18.81 -16.02
CA ALA A 24 4.25 -19.56 -17.22
C ALA A 24 4.12 -21.06 -16.88
N CYS A 25 3.14 -21.41 -16.06
CA CYS A 25 2.70 -22.79 -15.84
C CYS A 25 1.22 -22.91 -16.24
N GLY A 26 0.89 -24.04 -16.88
CA GLY A 26 -0.21 -24.20 -17.82
C GLY A 26 -1.64 -24.14 -17.26
N GLY A 27 -2.55 -23.98 -18.24
CA GLY A 27 -4.02 -24.05 -18.27
C GLY A 27 -4.84 -24.23 -16.99
N ASP A 28 -5.82 -23.35 -16.76
CA ASP A 28 -7.15 -23.53 -17.34
C ASP A 28 -7.99 -22.23 -17.27
N SER A 29 -8.87 -22.07 -18.26
CA SER A 29 -9.42 -20.77 -18.67
C SER A 29 -10.75 -20.44 -17.99
N SER A 30 -10.71 -19.55 -17.00
CA SER A 30 -11.74 -18.50 -16.81
C SER A 30 -11.12 -17.16 -16.41
N SER A 31 -9.83 -16.97 -16.75
CA SER A 31 -9.07 -15.77 -16.48
C SER A 31 -9.38 -14.70 -17.55
N LEU A 32 -9.97 -13.59 -17.11
CA LEU A 32 -10.14 -12.37 -17.89
C LEU A 32 -8.76 -11.91 -18.40
N ARG A 33 -8.44 -12.26 -19.66
CA ARG A 33 -7.24 -11.75 -20.35
C ARG A 33 -7.48 -10.28 -20.66
N LEU A 34 -6.98 -9.38 -19.82
CA LEU A 34 -6.79 -7.97 -20.20
C LEU A 34 -5.74 -7.93 -21.31
N PRO A 35 -6.11 -7.68 -22.59
CA PRO A 35 -5.15 -7.72 -23.67
C PRO A 35 -4.20 -6.51 -23.56
N GLY A 36 -2.91 -6.74 -23.40
CA GLY A 36 -1.87 -5.72 -23.65
C GLY A 36 -1.29 -4.97 -22.45
N LEU A 37 -1.68 -5.31 -21.21
CA LEU A 37 -0.99 -4.80 -20.01
C LEU A 37 0.03 -5.85 -19.52
N GLY A 38 1.16 -5.94 -20.21
CA GLY A 38 2.27 -6.81 -19.79
C GLY A 38 2.82 -6.40 -18.42
N ALA A 39 3.44 -7.35 -17.71
CA ALA A 39 4.07 -7.18 -16.40
C ALA A 39 4.95 -5.91 -16.30
N GLU A 40 5.64 -5.58 -17.39
CA GLU A 40 6.46 -4.38 -17.54
C GLU A 40 5.65 -3.08 -17.43
N LYS A 41 4.44 -3.03 -18.03
CA LYS A 41 3.55 -1.86 -17.96
C LYS A 41 2.87 -1.75 -16.59
N ALA A 42 2.51 -2.87 -15.98
CA ALA A 42 1.99 -2.90 -14.62
C ALA A 42 3.06 -2.42 -13.61
N GLY A 43 4.31 -2.86 -13.77
CA GLY A 43 5.46 -2.40 -12.98
C GLY A 43 5.78 -0.91 -13.19
N LYS A 44 5.70 -0.42 -14.43
CA LYS A 44 5.86 1.01 -14.74
C LYS A 44 4.72 1.88 -14.20
N LEU A 45 3.47 1.39 -14.25
CA LEU A 45 2.32 2.06 -13.67
C LEU A 45 2.45 2.13 -12.15
N LEU A 46 2.82 1.01 -11.52
CA LEU A 46 3.13 0.96 -10.10
C LEU A 46 4.24 1.95 -9.73
N ALA A 47 5.36 1.96 -10.48
CA ALA A 47 6.46 2.90 -10.26
C ALA A 47 6.04 4.37 -10.44
N ALA A 48 5.17 4.67 -11.42
CA ALA A 48 4.62 6.00 -11.61
C ALA A 48 3.71 6.41 -10.44
N CYS A 49 2.86 5.51 -9.95
CA CYS A 49 2.01 5.78 -8.80
C CYS A 49 2.79 5.88 -7.46
N VAL A 50 3.98 5.27 -7.39
CA VAL A 50 4.92 5.38 -6.26
C VAL A 50 5.65 6.72 -6.24
N ALA A 51 5.85 7.34 -7.41
CA ALA A 51 6.49 8.65 -7.53
C ALA A 51 5.58 9.82 -7.07
N GLU A 52 4.28 9.57 -6.91
CA GLU A 52 3.31 10.57 -6.47
C GLU A 52 3.15 10.59 -4.93
N THR A 53 2.70 11.73 -4.39
CA THR A 53 2.47 11.99 -2.96
C THR A 53 1.37 11.14 -2.32
N SER A 54 1.04 9.98 -2.90
CA SER A 54 -0.07 9.10 -2.52
C SER A 54 0.27 7.62 -2.68
N LEU A 55 1.54 7.23 -2.46
CA LEU A 55 2.01 5.85 -2.58
C LEU A 55 1.13 4.83 -1.83
N LEU A 56 0.74 5.08 -0.57
CA LEU A 56 -0.20 4.16 0.13
C LEU A 56 -1.56 4.02 -0.57
N SER A 57 -2.11 5.12 -1.12
CA SER A 57 -3.36 5.05 -1.88
C SER A 57 -3.20 4.24 -3.16
N ALA A 58 -2.05 4.36 -3.83
CA ALA A 58 -1.76 3.59 -5.04
C ALA A 58 -1.69 2.09 -4.75
N VAL A 59 -0.99 1.71 -3.67
CA VAL A 59 -0.90 0.31 -3.23
C VAL A 59 -2.28 -0.25 -2.92
N TYR A 60 -3.12 0.50 -2.19
CA TYR A 60 -4.50 0.11 -1.92
C TYR A 60 -5.29 -0.21 -3.21
N TRP A 61 -5.23 0.67 -4.22
CA TRP A 61 -5.96 0.46 -5.48
C TRP A 61 -5.45 -0.76 -6.25
N VAL A 62 -4.13 -1.00 -6.23
CA VAL A 62 -3.55 -2.20 -6.86
C VAL A 62 -4.03 -3.45 -6.15
N LEU A 63 -4.03 -3.48 -4.81
CA LEU A 63 -4.53 -4.62 -4.04
C LEU A 63 -6.01 -4.87 -4.29
N CYS A 64 -6.82 -3.82 -4.43
CA CYS A 64 -8.22 -3.95 -4.84
C CYS A 64 -8.34 -4.63 -6.21
N ALA A 65 -7.53 -4.21 -7.19
CA ALA A 65 -7.54 -4.84 -8.51
C ALA A 65 -7.13 -6.32 -8.45
N TYR A 66 -6.10 -6.67 -7.68
CA TYR A 66 -5.71 -8.06 -7.44
C TYR A 66 -6.85 -8.88 -6.82
N SER A 67 -7.50 -8.34 -5.78
CA SER A 67 -8.63 -8.98 -5.11
C SER A 67 -9.81 -9.22 -6.06
N LEU A 68 -10.18 -8.21 -6.86
CA LEU A 68 -11.27 -8.31 -7.85
C LEU A 68 -10.97 -9.31 -8.96
N LEU A 69 -9.70 -9.43 -9.38
CA LEU A 69 -9.26 -10.39 -10.40
C LEU A 69 -9.07 -11.82 -9.85
N GLY A 70 -9.24 -12.03 -8.54
CA GLY A 70 -8.98 -13.32 -7.90
C GLY A 70 -7.49 -13.74 -7.94
N ALA A 71 -6.59 -12.78 -8.19
CA ALA A 71 -5.16 -13.02 -8.26
C ALA A 71 -4.57 -13.10 -6.84
N LYS A 72 -3.67 -14.06 -6.62
CA LYS A 72 -2.96 -14.17 -5.34
C LYS A 72 -1.73 -13.28 -5.34
N LEU A 73 -1.50 -12.60 -4.23
CA LEU A 73 -0.23 -11.94 -3.97
C LEU A 73 0.81 -12.97 -3.53
N GLU A 74 2.05 -12.77 -3.99
CA GLU A 74 3.17 -13.55 -3.49
C GLU A 74 3.66 -13.00 -2.13
N GLU A 75 4.09 -13.89 -1.23
CA GLU A 75 4.57 -13.52 0.11
C GLU A 75 5.71 -12.47 0.12
N PRO A 76 6.68 -12.47 -0.83
CA PRO A 76 7.68 -11.40 -0.89
C PRO A 76 7.06 -10.01 -1.06
N LEU A 77 6.02 -9.88 -1.89
CA LEU A 77 5.31 -8.60 -2.07
C LEU A 77 4.59 -8.19 -0.78
N VAL A 78 3.93 -9.14 -0.12
CA VAL A 78 3.22 -8.90 1.15
C VAL A 78 4.19 -8.41 2.22
N GLY A 79 5.35 -9.05 2.35
CA GLY A 79 6.39 -8.65 3.29
C GLY A 79 6.88 -7.23 3.03
N GLN A 80 7.02 -6.85 1.76
CA GLN A 80 7.48 -5.53 1.46
C GLN A 80 6.41 -4.43 1.60
N ILE A 81 5.13 -4.72 1.32
CA ILE A 81 4.01 -3.81 1.64
C ILE A 81 3.94 -3.61 3.17
N THR A 82 4.21 -4.67 3.93
CA THR A 82 4.29 -4.61 5.39
C THR A 82 5.39 -3.66 5.86
N ASP A 83 6.57 -3.72 5.24
CA ASP A 83 7.66 -2.79 5.54
C ASP A 83 7.28 -1.35 5.19
N LEU A 84 6.62 -1.13 4.06
CA LEU A 84 6.11 0.19 3.67
C LEU A 84 5.10 0.75 4.68
N LEU A 85 4.14 -0.06 5.14
CA LEU A 85 3.17 0.36 6.18
C LEU A 85 3.89 0.77 7.46
N ARG A 86 4.92 0.01 7.85
CA ARG A 86 5.74 0.30 9.03
C ARG A 86 6.46 1.63 8.88
N ASP A 87 7.09 1.87 7.73
CA ASP A 87 7.85 3.09 7.45
C ASP A 87 6.95 4.33 7.30
N CYS A 88 5.71 4.15 6.84
CA CYS A 88 4.73 5.22 6.72
C CYS A 88 4.04 5.59 8.04
N ARG A 89 4.13 4.75 9.08
CA ARG A 89 3.51 5.04 10.38
C ARG A 89 4.22 6.18 11.10
N LYS A 90 3.47 7.08 11.73
CA LYS A 90 3.99 8.20 12.52
C LYS A 90 3.68 8.06 14.01
N ALA A 91 4.49 8.71 14.85
CA ALA A 91 4.38 8.67 16.31
C ALA A 91 3.03 9.22 16.85
N GLY A 92 2.31 10.01 16.04
CA GLY A 92 0.96 10.49 16.35
C GLY A 92 -0.17 9.51 16.02
N GLY A 93 0.12 8.33 15.44
CA GLY A 93 -0.87 7.32 15.07
C GLY A 93 -1.38 7.41 13.63
N GLY A 94 -1.16 8.53 12.94
CA GLY A 94 -1.44 8.66 11.51
C GLY A 94 -0.43 7.94 10.62
N PHE A 95 -0.82 7.69 9.37
CA PHE A 95 0.07 7.17 8.33
C PHE A 95 0.30 8.22 7.26
N SER A 96 1.53 8.29 6.78
CA SER A 96 1.95 9.17 5.69
C SER A 96 1.79 8.49 4.34
N PRO A 97 1.51 9.25 3.28
CA PRO A 97 1.43 8.67 1.94
C PRO A 97 2.75 8.04 1.51
N HIS A 98 3.86 8.63 1.94
CA HIS A 98 5.23 8.18 1.74
C HIS A 98 6.03 8.41 3.05
N PRO A 99 7.05 7.60 3.37
CA PRO A 99 7.77 7.69 4.66
C PRO A 99 8.34 9.07 4.98
N SER A 100 8.70 9.87 3.97
CA SER A 100 9.25 11.22 4.14
C SER A 100 8.21 12.35 4.30
N HIS A 101 6.91 12.04 4.22
CA HIS A 101 5.83 13.04 4.28
C HIS A 101 5.12 13.03 5.63
N GLU A 102 4.31 14.06 5.86
CA GLU A 102 3.41 14.17 7.00
C GLU A 102 2.19 13.24 6.87
N PRO A 103 1.60 12.81 8.00
CA PRO A 103 0.46 11.91 7.97
C PRO A 103 -0.77 12.62 7.39
N SER A 104 -1.62 11.85 6.73
CA SER A 104 -2.91 12.35 6.23
C SER A 104 -4.03 11.37 6.53
N LEU A 105 -5.27 11.88 6.56
CA LEU A 105 -6.45 11.06 6.75
C LEU A 105 -6.59 10.00 5.65
N LEU A 106 -6.37 10.39 4.39
CA LEU A 106 -6.45 9.48 3.24
C LEU A 106 -5.40 8.36 3.30
N SER A 107 -4.17 8.70 3.67
CA SER A 107 -3.09 7.71 3.80
C SER A 107 -3.31 6.78 4.99
N THR A 108 -3.86 7.30 6.09
CA THR A 108 -4.29 6.51 7.25
C THR A 108 -5.40 5.53 6.88
N LEU A 109 -6.42 5.99 6.14
CA LEU A 109 -7.46 5.11 5.61
C LEU A 109 -6.87 4.03 4.70
N SER A 110 -5.99 4.41 3.78
CA SER A 110 -5.36 3.48 2.84
C SER A 110 -4.56 2.39 3.57
N ALA A 111 -3.80 2.75 4.61
CA ALA A 111 -3.06 1.79 5.43
C ALA A 111 -3.97 0.73 6.07
N ILE A 112 -5.10 1.17 6.64
CA ILE A 112 -6.11 0.29 7.25
C ILE A 112 -6.71 -0.64 6.20
N GLN A 113 -7.08 -0.10 5.05
CA GLN A 113 -7.66 -0.89 3.97
C GLN A 113 -6.69 -1.92 3.40
N ILE A 114 -5.41 -1.57 3.26
CA ILE A 114 -4.34 -2.50 2.85
C ILE A 114 -4.26 -3.66 3.85
N ALA A 115 -4.19 -3.38 5.15
CA ALA A 115 -4.11 -4.42 6.18
C ALA A 115 -5.33 -5.38 6.14
N ILE A 116 -6.53 -4.83 5.90
CA ILE A 116 -7.76 -5.62 5.73
C ILE A 116 -7.71 -6.49 4.47
N LEU A 117 -7.29 -5.93 3.32
CA LEU A 117 -7.20 -6.67 2.06
C LEU A 117 -6.16 -7.80 2.12
N LEU A 118 -5.10 -7.64 2.90
CA LEU A 118 -4.12 -8.69 3.17
C LEU A 118 -4.62 -9.72 4.19
N GLY A 119 -5.72 -9.46 4.90
CA GLY A 119 -6.19 -10.28 6.00
C GLY A 119 -5.26 -10.25 7.22
N ARG A 120 -4.49 -9.17 7.39
CA ARG A 120 -3.43 -9.01 8.40
C ARG A 120 -3.60 -7.71 9.18
N VAL A 121 -4.66 -7.62 9.99
CA VAL A 121 -4.96 -6.41 10.79
C VAL A 121 -3.89 -6.12 11.86
N GLU A 122 -3.15 -7.13 12.28
CA GLU A 122 -2.00 -7.04 13.17
C GLU A 122 -0.88 -6.14 12.63
N LEU A 123 -0.84 -5.88 11.31
CA LEU A 123 0.10 -4.94 10.69
C LEU A 123 -0.14 -3.50 11.13
N LEU A 124 -1.34 -3.17 11.61
CA LEU A 124 -1.68 -1.86 12.17
C LEU A 124 -1.16 -1.68 13.60
N GLY A 125 -0.46 -2.69 14.14
CA GLY A 125 0.15 -2.68 15.46
C GLY A 125 -0.73 -3.26 16.55
N ASP A 126 -0.29 -3.08 17.79
CA ASP A 126 -0.98 -3.55 18.98
C ASP A 126 -2.20 -2.69 19.38
N ALA A 127 -2.84 -3.03 20.50
CA ALA A 127 -4.00 -2.29 20.98
C ALA A 127 -3.69 -0.81 21.29
N GLN A 128 -2.45 -0.49 21.65
CA GLN A 128 -2.04 0.88 21.95
C GLN A 128 -1.86 1.68 20.66
N SER A 129 -1.17 1.08 19.69
CA SER A 129 -1.02 1.54 18.32
C SER A 129 -2.36 1.91 17.68
N LEU A 130 -3.38 1.05 17.84
CA LEU A 130 -4.73 1.31 17.32
C LEU A 130 -5.41 2.51 18.02
N LYS A 131 -5.19 2.67 19.33
CA LYS A 131 -5.71 3.84 20.08
C LYS A 131 -5.05 5.14 19.61
N GLU A 132 -3.79 5.11 19.24
CA GLU A 132 -3.10 6.28 18.66
C GLU A 132 -3.69 6.64 17.31
N THR A 133 -3.89 5.66 16.42
CA THR A 133 -4.55 5.90 15.13
C THR A 133 -5.98 6.43 15.31
N TRP A 134 -6.74 5.90 16.27
CA TRP A 134 -8.06 6.43 16.64
C TRP A 134 -7.99 7.90 17.09
N ARG A 135 -7.04 8.25 17.98
CA ARG A 135 -6.86 9.63 18.45
C ARG A 135 -6.45 10.58 17.33
N TYR A 136 -5.61 10.13 16.39
CA TYR A 136 -5.26 10.90 15.20
C TYR A 136 -6.48 11.20 14.34
N VAL A 137 -7.33 10.21 14.08
CA VAL A 137 -8.55 10.45 13.29
C VAL A 137 -9.47 11.45 14.00
N LEU A 138 -9.63 11.32 15.33
CA LEU A 138 -10.43 12.26 16.11
C LEU A 138 -9.83 13.67 16.17
N SER A 139 -8.50 13.83 16.19
CA SER A 139 -7.86 15.16 16.23
C SER A 139 -8.15 15.96 14.95
N LEU A 140 -8.51 15.27 13.86
CA LEU A 140 -8.87 15.89 12.59
C LEU A 140 -10.35 16.29 12.52
N GLN A 141 -11.20 15.87 13.46
CA GLN A 141 -12.62 16.21 13.47
C GLN A 141 -12.83 17.69 13.82
N LEU A 142 -13.68 18.37 13.06
CA LEU A 142 -14.08 19.76 13.24
C LEU A 142 -15.40 19.85 14.04
N ASP A 143 -15.70 21.05 14.56
CA ASP A 143 -16.90 21.30 15.36
C ASP A 143 -18.22 21.03 14.60
N ASP A 144 -18.19 21.12 13.26
CA ASP A 144 -19.33 20.80 12.39
C ASP A 144 -19.46 19.29 12.09
N GLY A 145 -18.56 18.47 12.65
CA GLY A 145 -18.50 17.02 12.46
C GLY A 145 -17.74 16.57 11.23
N SER A 146 -17.28 17.48 10.36
CA SER A 146 -16.42 17.15 9.22
C SER A 146 -14.98 16.85 9.67
N PHE A 147 -14.12 16.38 8.75
CA PHE A 147 -12.73 16.03 9.06
C PHE A 147 -11.75 16.76 8.15
N ARG A 148 -10.64 17.24 8.72
CA ARG A 148 -9.51 17.77 7.95
C ARG A 148 -8.74 16.64 7.27
N ALA A 149 -8.18 16.93 6.09
CA ALA A 149 -7.36 15.95 5.38
C ALA A 149 -6.00 15.70 6.04
N ARG A 150 -5.48 16.67 6.80
CA ARG A 150 -4.21 16.67 7.53
C ARG A 150 -4.29 17.67 8.69
N GLU A 151 -3.39 17.55 9.66
CA GLU A 151 -3.24 18.55 10.74
C GLU A 151 -2.78 19.92 10.22
#